data_AF-A0A7Y8D2J5-F1
#
_entry.id   AF-A0A7Y8D2J5-F1
#
_cell.length_a   1.000
_cell.length_b   1.000
_cell.length_c   1.000
_cell.angle_alpha   90.00
_cell.angle_beta   90.00
_cell.angle_gamma   90.00
#
_symmetry.space_group_name_H-M   'P 1'
#
loop_
_entity.id
_entity.type
_entity.pdbx_description
1 polymer ?
#
loop_
_entity_poly.entity_id
_entity_poly.type
_entity_poly.pdbx_seq_one_letter_code
_entity_poly.pdbx_strand_id
1 'polypeptide(L)'
;MSSVDCPALHHRDESYPFGNRVPCTVRMVKTVLADPMPVIGYGYITGNVPTAVISQTFPVWTNSYGAVAAIMPDGQRLGLKPDEFEVDTWHDLPLPHLD
;
A
#
# COMPACT_ATOMS: atom_id res chain seq x y z
N MET A 1 12.57 3.51 11.64
CA MET A 1 11.83 3.98 10.45
C MET A 1 10.62 4.74 10.95
N SER A 2 10.43 5.98 10.50
CA SER A 2 9.24 6.76 10.81
C SER A 2 8.01 6.02 10.28
N SER A 3 6.96 5.89 11.08
CA SER A 3 5.70 5.27 10.62
C SER A 3 5.15 6.05 9.43
N VAL A 4 4.72 5.35 8.39
CA VAL A 4 4.01 5.94 7.25
C VAL A 4 2.67 6.47 7.75
N ASP A 5 2.34 7.72 7.41
CA ASP A 5 1.04 8.30 7.75
C ASP A 5 -0.01 7.86 6.72
N CYS A 6 -0.88 6.96 7.14
CA CYS A 6 -1.93 6.35 6.32
C CYS A 6 -3.30 6.94 6.73
N PRO A 7 -4.14 7.41 5.79
CA PRO A 7 -5.51 7.82 6.11
C PRO A 7 -6.30 6.77 6.89
N ALA A 8 -6.08 5.48 6.60
CA ALA A 8 -6.70 4.36 7.31
C ALA A 8 -6.35 4.29 8.82
N LEU A 9 -5.26 4.93 9.27
CA LEU A 9 -4.92 5.01 10.71
C LEU A 9 -5.85 5.97 11.45
N HIS A 10 -6.37 6.98 10.75
CA HIS A 10 -7.22 8.02 11.33
C HIS A 10 -8.70 7.72 11.10
N HIS A 11 -9.05 7.20 9.93
CA HIS A 11 -10.42 6.91 9.53
C HIS A 11 -10.48 5.79 8.50
N ARG A 12 -11.45 4.88 8.67
CA ARG A 12 -11.74 3.77 7.76
C ARG A 12 -13.19 3.84 7.35
N ASP A 13 -13.43 3.72 6.05
CA ASP A 13 -14.76 3.64 5.48
C ASP A 13 -15.45 2.32 5.88
N GLU A 14 -16.78 2.27 5.81
CA GLU A 14 -17.54 1.05 6.09
C GLU A 14 -17.13 -0.12 5.20
N SER A 15 -16.73 0.16 3.95
CA SER A 15 -16.26 -0.82 2.98
C SER A 15 -14.81 -1.28 3.16
N TYR A 16 -14.10 -0.79 4.19
CA TYR A 16 -12.68 -1.05 4.39
C TYR A 16 -12.39 -2.55 4.62
N PRO A 17 -11.54 -3.18 3.79
CA PRO A 17 -11.45 -4.64 3.72
C PRO A 17 -10.60 -5.28 4.83
N PHE A 18 -9.82 -4.49 5.59
CA PHE A 18 -8.91 -5.02 6.61
C PHE A 18 -9.46 -4.89 8.04
N GLY A 19 -10.73 -4.51 8.18
CA GLY A 19 -11.40 -4.33 9.46
C GLY A 19 -10.66 -3.37 10.38
N ASN A 20 -10.39 -3.81 11.61
CA ASN A 20 -9.79 -2.96 12.64
C ASN A 20 -8.25 -2.83 12.57
N ARG A 21 -7.59 -3.33 11.52
CA ARG A 21 -6.13 -3.25 11.35
C ARG A 21 -5.75 -2.46 10.10
N VAL A 22 -4.57 -1.85 10.10
CA VAL A 22 -4.03 -1.16 8.91
C VAL A 22 -2.72 -1.82 8.50
N PRO A 23 -2.55 -2.23 7.23
CA PRO A 23 -1.30 -2.82 6.74
C PRO A 23 -0.13 -1.86 6.94
N CYS A 24 0.99 -2.37 7.46
CA CYS A 24 2.25 -1.63 7.63
C CYS A 24 3.28 -2.06 6.59
N THR A 25 3.44 -3.38 6.40
CA THR A 25 4.23 -3.96 5.32
C THR A 25 3.43 -5.02 4.58
N VAL A 26 3.78 -5.23 3.31
CA VAL A 26 3.25 -6.31 2.48
C VAL A 26 4.38 -7.09 1.85
N ARG A 27 4.18 -8.38 1.64
CA ARG A 27 5.05 -9.24 0.85
C ARG A 27 4.45 -9.44 -0.53
N MET A 28 5.23 -9.20 -1.57
CA MET A 28 4.77 -9.35 -2.95
C MET A 28 4.62 -10.84 -3.32
N VAL A 29 3.47 -11.23 -3.89
CA VAL A 29 3.28 -12.60 -4.42
C VAL A 29 3.58 -12.71 -5.92
N LYS A 30 3.68 -11.57 -6.62
CA LYS A 30 4.17 -11.45 -8.00
C LYS A 30 4.94 -10.15 -8.20
N THR A 31 5.74 -10.06 -9.27
CA THR A 31 6.41 -8.80 -9.64
C THR A 31 5.38 -7.86 -10.25
N VAL A 32 5.26 -6.65 -9.69
CA VAL A 32 4.32 -5.61 -10.11
C VAL A 32 5.10 -4.43 -10.67
N LEU A 33 4.67 -3.92 -11.82
CA LEU A 33 5.16 -2.68 -12.42
C LEU A 33 4.03 -1.66 -12.43
N ALA A 34 4.39 -0.38 -12.48
CA ALA A 34 3.40 0.67 -12.68
C ALA A 34 2.59 0.43 -13.98
N ASP A 35 1.27 0.36 -13.86
CA ASP A 35 0.38 0.27 -15.02
C ASP A 35 0.40 1.60 -15.81
N PRO A 36 0.39 1.56 -17.15
CA PRO A 36 0.21 2.77 -17.95
C PRO A 36 -1.18 3.36 -17.69
N MET A 37 -1.26 4.66 -17.44
CA MET A 37 -2.54 5.32 -17.24
C MET A 37 -3.30 5.49 -18.58
N PRO A 38 -4.64 5.40 -18.58
CA PRO A 38 -5.44 5.70 -19.77
C PRO A 38 -5.13 7.09 -20.32
N VAL A 39 -5.11 7.25 -21.64
CA VAL A 39 -4.83 8.51 -22.39
C VAL A 39 -3.35 8.95 -22.43
N ILE A 40 -2.61 8.76 -21.35
CA ILE A 40 -1.25 9.32 -21.17
C ILE A 40 -0.16 8.24 -21.16
N GLY A 41 -0.54 6.96 -21.14
CA GLY A 41 0.37 5.82 -21.18
C GLY A 41 1.39 5.89 -20.05
N TYR A 42 2.67 5.82 -20.42
CA TYR A 42 3.80 5.99 -19.51
C TYR A 42 4.31 7.43 -19.42
N GLY A 43 3.59 8.42 -19.96
CA GLY A 43 4.06 9.81 -20.05
C GLY A 43 4.37 10.49 -18.71
N TYR A 44 3.92 9.91 -17.59
CA TYR A 44 4.22 10.37 -16.22
C TYR A 44 5.36 9.59 -15.57
N ILE A 45 5.82 8.50 -16.18
CA ILE A 45 7.00 7.76 -15.71
C ILE A 45 8.24 8.44 -16.26
N THR A 46 8.74 9.43 -15.52
CA THR A 46 10.05 10.01 -15.78
C THR A 46 11.10 9.19 -15.02
N GLY A 47 11.92 8.42 -15.73
CA GLY A 47 12.97 7.58 -15.13
C GLY A 47 12.66 6.08 -15.15
N ASN A 48 13.23 5.32 -14.21
CA ASN A 48 12.98 3.88 -14.12
C ASN A 48 11.54 3.60 -13.71
N VAL A 49 10.91 2.60 -14.35
CA VAL A 49 9.55 2.16 -14.00
C VAL A 49 9.55 1.61 -12.57
N PRO A 50 8.73 2.14 -11.65
CA PRO A 50 8.57 1.59 -10.32
C PRO A 50 8.23 0.09 -10.40
N THR A 51 9.05 -0.73 -9.75
CA THR A 51 8.93 -2.20 -9.80
C THR A 51 9.01 -2.76 -8.39
N ALA A 52 7.92 -3.37 -7.91
CA ALA A 52 7.89 -4.16 -6.69
C ALA A 52 8.12 -5.63 -7.04
N VAL A 53 9.26 -6.20 -6.62
CA VAL A 53 9.68 -7.54 -7.04
C VAL A 53 9.02 -8.60 -6.16
N ILE A 54 8.64 -9.74 -6.78
CA ILE A 54 8.10 -10.92 -6.07
C ILE A 54 8.95 -11.30 -4.84
N SER A 55 8.27 -11.76 -3.78
CA SER A 55 8.83 -12.16 -2.48
C SER A 55 9.54 -11.08 -1.67
N GLN A 56 9.72 -9.87 -2.21
CA GLN A 56 10.22 -8.75 -1.43
C GLN A 56 9.10 -8.17 -0.55
N THR A 57 9.50 -7.61 0.58
CA THR A 57 8.63 -6.90 1.50
C THR A 57 8.78 -5.40 1.31
N PHE A 58 7.66 -4.69 1.23
CA PHE A 58 7.65 -3.23 1.11
C PHE A 58 6.82 -2.60 2.23
N PRO A 59 7.23 -1.44 2.76
CA PRO A 59 6.33 -0.59 3.54
C PRO A 59 5.20 -0.10 2.63
N VAL A 60 4.01 0.07 3.20
CA VAL A 60 2.83 0.47 2.42
C VAL A 60 2.15 1.70 2.97
N TRP A 61 1.49 2.41 2.07
CA TRP A 61 0.50 3.43 2.37
C TRP A 61 -0.89 2.89 2.07
N THR A 62 -1.83 3.05 2.99
CA THR A 62 -3.22 2.56 2.84
C THR A 62 -4.21 3.70 3.02
N ASN A 63 -5.08 3.93 2.03
CA ASN A 63 -6.14 4.93 2.13
C ASN A 63 -7.34 4.42 2.96
N SER A 64 -8.29 5.30 3.29
CA SER A 64 -9.46 4.96 4.12
C SER A 64 -10.43 3.94 3.49
N TYR A 65 -10.33 3.70 2.19
CA TYR A 65 -11.14 2.69 1.46
C TYR A 65 -10.39 1.36 1.27
N GLY A 66 -9.14 1.26 1.74
CA GLY A 66 -8.35 0.02 1.65
C GLY A 66 -7.49 -0.14 0.40
N ALA A 67 -7.38 0.88 -0.44
CA ALA A 67 -6.38 0.84 -1.52
C ALA A 67 -4.98 0.91 -0.93
N VAL A 68 -4.12 -0.03 -1.34
CA VAL A 68 -2.75 -0.21 -0.84
C VAL A 68 -1.77 0.22 -1.92
N ALA A 69 -0.71 0.94 -1.52
CA ALA A 69 0.41 1.25 -2.38
C ALA A 69 1.74 0.93 -1.69
N ALA A 70 2.63 0.21 -2.37
CA ALA A 70 4.01 0.03 -1.94
C ALA A 70 4.74 1.38 -2.02
N ILE A 71 5.51 1.68 -0.98
CA ILE A 71 6.39 2.85 -0.96
C ILE A 71 7.76 2.41 -1.47
N MET A 72 8.15 2.96 -2.61
CA MET A 72 9.39 2.67 -3.30
C MET A 72 10.59 3.33 -2.60
N PRO A 73 11.83 2.87 -2.84
CA PRO A 73 13.02 3.46 -2.21
C PRO A 73 13.24 4.95 -2.49
N ASP A 74 12.71 5.45 -3.60
CA ASP A 74 12.74 6.87 -3.99
C ASP A 74 11.55 7.68 -3.43
N GLY A 75 10.69 7.05 -2.63
CA GLY A 75 9.50 7.66 -2.03
C GLY A 75 8.27 7.67 -2.94
N GLN A 76 8.37 7.21 -4.20
CA GLN A 76 7.21 7.04 -5.05
C GLN A 76 6.28 5.95 -4.52
N ARG A 77 5.01 6.00 -4.93
CA ARG A 77 3.99 5.02 -4.53
C ARG A 77 3.56 4.20 -5.74
N LEU A 78 3.62 2.88 -5.60
CA LEU A 78 3.13 1.93 -6.59
C LEU A 78 1.84 1.30 -6.06
N GLY A 79 0.69 1.63 -6.69
CA GLY A 79 -0.59 1.03 -6.33
C GLY A 79 -0.60 -0.47 -6.58
N LEU A 80 -1.18 -1.22 -5.64
CA LEU A 80 -1.23 -2.68 -5.69
C LEU A 80 -2.69 -3.16 -5.76
N LYS A 81 -2.94 -4.18 -6.56
CA LYS A 81 -4.22 -4.91 -6.56
C LYS A 81 -4.23 -5.95 -5.42
N PRO A 82 -5.42 -6.36 -4.94
CA PRO A 82 -5.52 -7.30 -3.82
C PRO A 82 -4.83 -8.66 -4.03
N ASP A 83 -4.69 -9.11 -5.28
CA ASP A 83 -4.07 -10.40 -5.64
C ASP A 83 -2.55 -10.32 -5.81
N GLU A 84 -1.93 -9.16 -5.58
CA GLU A 84 -0.50 -8.94 -5.87
C GLU A 84 0.38 -9.00 -4.63
N PHE A 85 -0.22 -9.03 -3.44
CA PHE A 85 0.49 -9.05 -2.17
C PHE A 85 -0.25 -9.82 -1.08
N GLU A 86 0.50 -10.16 -0.04
CA GLU A 86 -0.02 -10.59 1.25
C GLU A 86 0.39 -9.56 2.32
N VAL A 87 -0.49 -9.28 3.29
CA VAL A 87 -0.11 -8.40 4.41
C VAL A 87 0.86 -9.14 5.31
N ASP A 88 2.05 -8.56 5.48
CA ASP A 88 3.16 -9.15 6.24
C ASP A 88 3.15 -8.65 7.69
N THR A 89 3.01 -7.34 7.89
CA THR A 89 2.83 -6.74 9.23
C THR A 89 1.73 -5.70 9.25
N TRP A 90 1.21 -5.44 10.46
CA TRP A 90 0.15 -4.49 10.72
C TRP A 90 0.70 -3.34 11.59
N HIS A 91 0.12 -2.15 11.45
CA HIS A 91 0.41 -1.07 12.39
C HIS A 91 -0.11 -1.41 13.79
N ASP A 92 0.67 -1.09 14.81
CA ASP A 92 0.23 -1.13 16.20
C ASP A 92 -0.78 0.00 16.44
N LEU A 93 -2.07 -0.37 16.46
CA LEU A 93 -3.15 0.55 16.76
C LEU A 93 -3.49 0.45 18.26
N PRO A 94 -3.72 1.58 18.96
CA PRO A 94 -4.27 1.52 20.30
C PRO A 94 -5.63 0.81 20.24
N LEU A 95 -5.85 -0.13 21.15
CA LEU A 95 -7.11 -0.87 21.24
C LEU A 95 -8.27 0.13 21.42
N PRO A 96 -9.42 -0.07 20.76
CA PRO A 96 -10.59 0.75 21.04
C PRO A 96 -10.94 0.62 22.52
N HIS A 97 -11.16 1.75 23.18
CA HIS A 97 -11.73 1.72 24.53
C HIS A 97 -13.12 1.07 24.43
N LEU A 98 -13.28 -0.04 25.14
CA LEU A 98 -14.59 -0.63 25.41
C LEU A 98 -15.18 0.18 26.57
N ASP A 99 -16.09 1.11 26.25
CA ASP A 99 -17.01 1.69 27.24
C ASP A 99 -18.18 0.72 27.51
#